data_AF-A0A7Y7ACP2-F1
#
_entry.id   AF-A0A7Y7ACP2-F1
#
_cell.length_a   1.000
_cell.length_b   1.000
_cell.length_c   1.000
_cell.angle_alpha   90.00
_cell.angle_beta   90.00
_cell.angle_gamma   90.00
#
_symmetry.space_group_name_H-M   'P 1'
#
loop_
_entity.id
_entity.type
_entity.pdbx_description
1 polymer ?
#
loop_
_entity_poly.entity_id
_entity_poly.type
_entity_poly.pdbx_seq_one_letter_code
_entity_poly.pdbx_strand_id
1 'polypeptide(L)'
;MSDLLNEKILLTVIAACVGATVSLLVQYFLRRKEEKRIRRTVNRYLSDVILPTTITLKQETNSIRTEINKFDHSLSLGNFPVLNSSVLRSFRIDELYPVYGDKVSEIVHIMGILDYLKDDEHKPIFVFNEFIELAEDHINATLDDEEDPYSDEYEHFEKCPFMIELRSRVCDKMNDFDVIFDDLAESIKIVIT
;
A
#
# COMPACT_ATOMS: atom_id res chain seq x y z
N MET A 1 -48.34 -15.04 -53.37
CA MET A 1 -48.32 -15.41 -51.93
C MET A 1 -46.90 -15.58 -51.40
N SER A 2 -45.94 -16.06 -52.21
CA SER A 2 -44.51 -16.14 -51.87
C SER A 2 -43.85 -14.77 -51.66
N ASP A 3 -44.17 -13.76 -52.48
CA ASP A 3 -43.47 -12.47 -52.44
C ASP A 3 -43.80 -11.68 -51.17
N LEU A 4 -45.06 -11.75 -50.72
CA LEU A 4 -45.51 -11.14 -49.47
C LEU A 4 -44.90 -11.83 -48.23
N LEU A 5 -44.59 -13.12 -48.35
CA LEU A 5 -43.91 -13.87 -47.29
C LEU A 5 -42.42 -13.50 -47.24
N ASN A 6 -41.77 -13.36 -48.40
CA ASN A 6 -40.37 -12.96 -48.53
C ASN A 6 -40.13 -11.53 -48.01
N GLU A 7 -41.02 -10.59 -48.30
CA GLU A 7 -40.94 -9.21 -47.80
C GLU A 7 -41.04 -9.14 -46.27
N LYS A 8 -41.98 -9.90 -45.67
CA LYS A 8 -42.13 -9.97 -44.21
C LYS A 8 -40.92 -10.60 -43.51
N ILE A 9 -40.35 -11.65 -44.11
CA ILE A 9 -39.13 -12.29 -43.61
C ILE A 9 -37.96 -11.29 -43.67
N LEU A 10 -37.78 -10.61 -44.80
CA LEU A 10 -36.74 -9.60 -44.99
C LEU A 10 -36.84 -8.49 -43.94
N LEU A 11 -38.04 -7.97 -43.70
CA LEU A 11 -38.27 -6.89 -42.73
C LEU A 11 -37.96 -7.33 -41.29
N THR A 12 -38.26 -8.59 -40.95
CA THR A 12 -37.96 -9.19 -39.64
C THR A 12 -36.45 -9.36 -39.45
N VAL A 13 -35.74 -9.82 -40.49
CA VAL A 13 -34.28 -9.94 -40.46
C VAL A 13 -33.62 -8.58 -40.28
N ILE A 14 -34.06 -7.55 -41.03
CA ILE A 14 -33.54 -6.18 -40.89
C ILE A 14 -33.78 -5.64 -39.47
N ALA A 15 -35.00 -5.79 -38.94
CA ALA A 15 -35.33 -5.36 -37.59
C ALA A 15 -34.46 -6.06 -36.53
N ALA A 16 -34.20 -7.37 -36.68
CA ALA A 16 -33.31 -8.12 -35.80
C ALA A 16 -31.86 -7.62 -35.88
N CYS A 17 -31.34 -7.36 -37.08
CA CYS A 17 -29.99 -6.80 -37.27
C CYS A 17 -29.85 -5.41 -36.64
N VAL A 18 -30.85 -4.53 -36.82
CA VAL A 18 -30.87 -3.20 -36.20
C VAL A 18 -30.91 -3.32 -34.67
N GLY A 19 -31.79 -4.17 -34.13
CA GLY A 19 -31.89 -4.41 -32.70
C GLY A 19 -30.59 -4.93 -32.09
N ALA A 20 -29.93 -5.89 -32.74
CA ALA A 20 -28.62 -6.40 -32.32
C ALA A 20 -27.54 -5.32 -32.34
N THR A 21 -27.50 -4.50 -33.39
CA THR A 21 -26.53 -3.41 -33.53
C THR A 21 -26.71 -2.36 -32.43
N VAL A 22 -27.95 -1.96 -32.14
CA VAL A 22 -28.25 -1.02 -31.05
C VAL A 22 -27.85 -1.60 -29.70
N SER A 23 -28.13 -2.89 -29.45
CA SER A 23 -27.73 -3.56 -28.20
C SER A 23 -26.21 -3.55 -28.02
N LEU A 24 -25.44 -3.88 -29.07
CA LEU A 24 -23.98 -3.84 -29.03
C LEU A 24 -23.43 -2.43 -28.77
N LEU A 25 -24.03 -1.40 -29.38
CA LEU A 25 -23.65 -0.01 -29.14
C LEU A 25 -23.89 0.40 -27.69
N VAL A 26 -25.07 0.09 -27.14
CA VAL A 26 -25.39 0.39 -25.74
C VAL A 26 -24.41 -0.30 -24.79
N GLN A 27 -24.15 -1.60 -24.99
CA GLN A 27 -23.18 -2.34 -24.18
C GLN A 27 -21.78 -1.75 -24.26
N TYR A 28 -21.34 -1.33 -25.45
CA TYR A 28 -20.06 -0.67 -25.66
C TYR A 28 -19.95 0.65 -24.89
N PHE A 29 -21.00 1.49 -24.92
CA PHE A 29 -21.02 2.76 -24.18
C PHE A 29 -21.02 2.55 -22.66
N LEU A 30 -21.80 1.58 -22.16
CA LEU A 30 -21.82 1.23 -20.74
C LEU A 30 -20.44 0.75 -20.28
N ARG A 31 -19.81 -0.16 -21.02
CA ARG A 31 -18.46 -0.66 -20.73
C ARG A 31 -17.41 0.46 -20.72
N ARG A 32 -17.40 1.32 -21.74
CA ARG A 32 -16.51 2.51 -21.79
C ARG A 32 -16.71 3.46 -20.61
N LYS A 33 -17.95 3.62 -20.12
CA LYS A 33 -18.26 4.48 -18.97
C LYS A 33 -17.73 3.85 -17.67
N GLU A 34 -17.88 2.55 -17.53
CA GLU A 34 -17.38 1.78 -16.39
C GLU A 34 -15.86 1.76 -16.33
N GLU A 35 -15.18 1.46 -17.44
CA GLU A 35 -13.73 1.51 -17.56
C GLU A 35 -13.17 2.89 -17.16
N LYS A 36 -13.83 3.98 -17.59
CA LYS A 36 -13.47 5.34 -17.19
C LYS A 36 -13.67 5.59 -15.70
N ARG A 37 -14.71 5.01 -15.08
CA ARG A 37 -14.97 5.12 -13.65
C ARG A 37 -13.89 4.40 -12.86
N ILE A 38 -13.61 3.14 -13.20
CA ILE A 38 -12.56 2.33 -12.59
C ILE A 38 -11.22 3.07 -12.66
N ARG A 39 -10.83 3.53 -13.86
CA ARG A 39 -9.58 4.28 -14.06
C ARG A 39 -9.47 5.49 -13.15
N ARG A 40 -10.53 6.29 -13.05
CA ARG A 40 -10.54 7.48 -12.20
C ARG A 40 -10.44 7.14 -10.72
N THR A 41 -11.18 6.12 -10.26
CA THR A 41 -11.18 5.72 -8.85
C THR A 41 -9.82 5.18 -8.44
N VAL A 42 -9.27 4.23 -9.21
CA VAL A 42 -7.96 3.63 -8.93
C VAL A 42 -6.85 4.66 -9.04
N ASN A 43 -6.78 5.43 -10.13
CA ASN A 43 -5.73 6.45 -10.27
C ASN A 43 -5.78 7.48 -9.15
N ARG A 44 -6.98 7.99 -8.80
CA ARG A 44 -7.15 8.94 -7.68
C ARG A 44 -6.68 8.33 -6.37
N TYR A 45 -7.07 7.09 -6.09
CA TYR A 45 -6.67 6.43 -4.86
C TYR A 45 -5.15 6.27 -4.78
N LEU A 46 -4.52 5.82 -5.86
CA LEU A 46 -3.06 5.66 -5.90
C LEU A 46 -2.32 7.00 -5.85
N SER A 47 -2.72 8.00 -6.63
CA SER A 47 -2.02 9.28 -6.77
C SER A 47 -2.28 10.24 -5.61
N ASP A 48 -3.52 10.31 -5.13
CA ASP A 48 -3.95 11.36 -4.19
C ASP A 48 -3.96 10.86 -2.75
N VAL A 49 -3.93 9.52 -2.54
CA VAL A 49 -3.96 8.92 -1.20
C VAL A 49 -2.67 8.15 -0.93
N ILE A 50 -2.40 7.07 -1.68
CA ILE A 50 -1.29 6.17 -1.33
C ILE A 50 0.08 6.82 -1.54
N LEU A 51 0.30 7.48 -2.69
CA LEU A 51 1.60 8.06 -3.00
C LEU A 51 2.02 9.16 -1.99
N PRO A 52 1.16 10.13 -1.61
CA PRO A 52 1.47 11.08 -0.55
C PRO A 52 1.75 10.40 0.80
N THR A 53 0.94 9.41 1.19
CA THR A 53 1.16 8.65 2.43
C THR A 53 2.52 7.96 2.45
N THR A 54 2.97 7.42 1.32
CA THR A 54 4.28 6.77 1.18
C THR A 54 5.43 7.75 1.46
N ILE A 55 5.28 9.02 1.05
CA ILE A 55 6.27 10.07 1.35
C ILE A 55 6.30 10.37 2.86
N THR A 56 5.14 10.47 3.50
CA THR A 56 5.05 10.69 4.95
C THR A 56 5.69 9.54 5.73
N LEU A 57 5.41 8.29 5.36
CA LEU A 57 6.02 7.11 6.00
C LEU A 57 7.55 7.12 5.94
N LYS A 58 8.13 7.53 4.80
CA LYS A 58 9.59 7.70 4.68
C LYS A 58 10.15 8.82 5.57
N GLN A 59 9.38 9.86 5.83
CA GLN A 59 9.79 10.88 6.78
C GLN A 59 9.80 10.31 8.20
N GLU A 60 8.80 9.49 8.53
CA GLU A 60 8.73 8.82 9.83
C GLU A 60 9.84 7.80 10.04
N THR A 61 10.21 6.99 9.04
CA THR A 61 11.37 6.07 9.15
C THR A 61 12.67 6.84 9.42
N ASN A 62 12.84 8.00 8.82
CA ASN A 62 13.99 8.88 9.08
C ASN A 62 13.96 9.50 10.48
N SER A 63 12.78 9.91 10.96
CA SER A 63 12.62 10.38 12.35
C SER A 63 12.95 9.26 13.34
N ILE A 64 12.45 8.04 13.13
CA ILE A 64 12.75 6.87 13.97
C ILE A 64 14.26 6.63 14.06
N ARG A 65 14.97 6.59 12.92
CA ARG A 65 16.45 6.43 12.92
C ARG A 65 17.14 7.51 13.73
N THR A 66 16.62 8.73 13.69
CA THR A 66 17.21 9.86 14.42
C THR A 66 16.98 9.70 15.93
N GLU A 67 15.79 9.29 16.35
CA GLU A 67 15.44 9.15 17.77
C GLU A 67 16.03 7.90 18.43
N ILE A 68 16.19 6.80 17.67
CA ILE A 68 16.93 5.60 18.13
C ILE A 68 18.39 5.92 18.46
N ASN A 69 18.98 6.97 17.89
CA ASN A 69 20.34 7.36 18.27
C ASN A 69 20.40 8.25 19.52
N LYS A 70 19.25 8.72 20.03
CA LYS A 70 19.16 9.63 21.17
C LYS A 70 18.51 9.01 22.40
N PHE A 71 17.93 7.82 22.27
CA PHE A 71 17.08 7.23 23.31
C PHE A 71 15.95 8.17 23.75
N ASP A 72 15.26 8.78 22.77
CA ASP A 72 14.14 9.69 23.03
C ASP A 72 12.80 8.97 22.82
N HIS A 73 11.92 9.03 23.83
CA HIS A 73 10.65 8.31 23.88
C HIS A 73 9.48 9.21 23.44
N SER A 74 9.75 10.47 23.04
CA SER A 74 8.74 11.48 22.73
C SER A 74 8.20 11.41 21.30
N LEU A 75 8.69 10.48 20.47
CA LEU A 75 8.29 10.38 19.07
C LEU A 75 6.82 9.95 18.96
N SER A 76 6.01 10.85 18.41
CA SER A 76 4.62 10.57 18.04
C SER A 76 4.52 10.47 16.52
N LEU A 77 4.05 9.34 16.02
CA LEU A 77 3.89 9.05 14.60
C LEU A 77 2.42 8.98 14.20
N GLY A 78 2.15 9.18 12.91
CA GLY A 78 0.81 9.13 12.35
C GLY A 78 0.24 7.71 12.34
N ASN A 79 -1.09 7.62 12.39
CA ASN A 79 -1.80 6.41 12.02
C ASN A 79 -2.26 6.52 10.56
N PHE A 80 -1.98 5.50 9.75
CA PHE A 80 -2.28 5.47 8.32
C PHE A 80 -3.34 4.41 7.99
N PRO A 81 -4.61 4.58 8.43
CA PRO A 81 -5.69 3.64 8.11
C PRO A 81 -5.97 3.56 6.61
N VAL A 82 -5.48 4.53 5.83
CA VAL A 82 -5.57 4.60 4.38
C VAL A 82 -4.71 3.57 3.65
N LEU A 83 -3.70 2.98 4.32
CA LEU A 83 -2.87 1.89 3.80
C LEU A 83 -3.62 0.57 3.86
N ASN A 84 -4.53 0.36 2.92
CA ASN A 84 -5.24 -0.91 2.79
C ASN A 84 -5.63 -1.13 1.34
N SER A 85 -5.72 -2.37 0.90
CA SER A 85 -6.05 -2.66 -0.49
C SER A 85 -7.55 -2.57 -0.81
N SER A 86 -8.43 -2.19 0.12
CA SER A 86 -9.89 -2.38 -0.01
C SER A 86 -10.49 -1.68 -1.23
N VAL A 87 -10.01 -0.46 -1.54
CA VAL A 87 -10.45 0.30 -2.72
C VAL A 87 -10.08 -0.44 -4.00
N LEU A 88 -8.87 -0.97 -4.08
CA LEU A 88 -8.40 -1.72 -5.24
C LEU A 88 -9.14 -3.06 -5.35
N ARG A 89 -9.32 -3.77 -4.22
CA ARG A 89 -10.02 -5.06 -4.15
C ARG A 89 -11.54 -4.96 -4.37
N SER A 90 -12.09 -3.75 -4.38
CA SER A 90 -13.49 -3.53 -4.76
C SER A 90 -13.75 -3.79 -6.25
N PHE A 91 -12.70 -3.87 -7.06
CA PHE A 91 -12.77 -4.23 -8.47
C PHE A 91 -12.24 -5.64 -8.68
N ARG A 92 -12.96 -6.43 -9.48
CA ARG A 92 -12.52 -7.77 -9.85
C ARG A 92 -11.39 -7.68 -10.87
N ILE A 93 -10.50 -8.67 -10.91
CA ILE A 93 -9.36 -8.69 -11.84
C ILE A 93 -9.83 -8.61 -13.31
N ASP A 94 -10.95 -9.25 -13.65
CA ASP A 94 -11.56 -9.19 -14.99
C ASP A 94 -12.12 -7.80 -15.35
N GLU A 95 -12.37 -6.94 -14.37
CA GLU A 95 -12.78 -5.55 -14.55
C GLU A 95 -11.58 -4.61 -14.69
N LEU A 96 -10.46 -4.95 -14.05
CA LEU A 96 -9.22 -4.18 -14.13
C LEU A 96 -8.48 -4.41 -15.45
N TYR A 97 -8.51 -5.64 -16.00
CA TYR A 97 -7.76 -5.99 -17.21
C TYR A 97 -8.14 -5.17 -18.46
N PRO A 98 -9.42 -4.91 -18.77
CA PRO A 98 -9.80 -4.03 -19.87
C PRO A 98 -9.32 -2.58 -19.71
N VAL A 99 -9.04 -2.15 -18.47
CA VAL A 99 -8.61 -0.78 -18.16
C VAL A 99 -7.09 -0.66 -18.15
N TYR A 100 -6.41 -1.58 -17.50
CA TYR A 100 -4.99 -1.49 -17.17
C TYR A 100 -4.11 -2.46 -17.95
N GLY A 101 -4.69 -3.46 -18.62
CA GLY A 101 -3.95 -4.42 -19.44
C GLY A 101 -2.88 -5.17 -18.64
N ASP A 102 -1.65 -5.08 -19.12
CA ASP A 102 -0.45 -5.67 -18.53
C ASP A 102 -0.12 -5.13 -17.13
N LYS A 103 -0.52 -3.88 -16.85
CA LYS A 103 -0.30 -3.22 -15.54
C LYS A 103 -1.18 -3.75 -14.41
N VAL A 104 -2.09 -4.69 -14.68
CA VAL A 104 -2.86 -5.35 -13.61
C VAL A 104 -1.95 -6.10 -12.65
N SER A 105 -0.83 -6.65 -13.14
CA SER A 105 0.19 -7.28 -12.29
C SER A 105 0.72 -6.32 -11.21
N GLU A 106 1.05 -5.08 -11.60
CA GLU A 106 1.46 -4.01 -10.69
C GLU A 106 0.37 -3.62 -9.70
N ILE A 107 -0.89 -3.56 -10.14
CA ILE A 107 -2.01 -3.30 -9.23
C ILE A 107 -2.12 -4.40 -8.16
N VAL A 108 -1.95 -5.67 -8.55
CA VAL A 108 -1.97 -6.81 -7.61
C VAL A 108 -0.78 -6.75 -6.66
N HIS A 109 0.40 -6.36 -7.14
CA HIS A 109 1.59 -6.15 -6.31
C HIS A 109 1.37 -5.05 -5.27
N ILE A 110 0.85 -3.89 -5.69
CA ILE A 110 0.46 -2.79 -4.81
C ILE A 110 -0.54 -3.27 -3.75
N MET A 111 -1.55 -4.06 -4.12
CA MET A 111 -2.50 -4.64 -3.14
C MET A 111 -1.77 -5.48 -2.08
N GLY A 112 -0.78 -6.28 -2.48
CA GLY A 112 0.01 -7.11 -1.58
C GLY A 112 0.78 -6.27 -0.56
N ILE A 113 1.47 -5.23 -1.01
CA ILE A 113 2.20 -4.30 -0.12
C ILE A 113 1.23 -3.60 0.85
N LEU A 114 0.08 -3.11 0.35
CA LEU A 114 -0.90 -2.44 1.18
C LEU A 114 -1.53 -3.37 2.22
N ASP A 115 -1.71 -4.65 1.90
CA ASP A 115 -2.21 -5.64 2.84
C ASP A 115 -1.16 -6.00 3.90
N TYR A 116 0.12 -6.09 3.52
CA TYR A 116 1.21 -6.26 4.46
C TYR A 116 1.26 -5.09 5.47
N LEU A 117 1.25 -3.85 4.97
CA LEU A 117 1.33 -2.64 5.79
C LEU A 117 0.05 -2.31 6.58
N LYS A 118 -1.05 -3.02 6.31
CA LYS A 118 -2.31 -2.82 7.02
C LYS A 118 -2.18 -3.24 8.49
N ASP A 119 -1.48 -4.34 8.73
CA ASP A 119 -1.29 -4.90 10.07
C ASP A 119 -0.31 -4.02 10.86
N ASP A 120 -0.66 -3.71 12.11
CA ASP A 120 0.12 -2.77 12.93
C ASP A 120 1.56 -3.26 13.19
N GLU A 121 1.76 -4.58 13.28
CA GLU A 121 3.07 -5.23 13.46
C GLU A 121 4.05 -4.96 12.30
N HIS A 122 3.52 -4.65 11.11
CA HIS A 122 4.32 -4.36 9.92
C HIS A 122 4.46 -2.86 9.66
N LYS A 123 4.32 -2.02 10.69
CA LYS A 123 4.50 -0.56 10.58
C LYS A 123 5.79 -0.12 11.27
N PRO A 124 6.44 0.95 10.78
CA PRO A 124 7.64 1.50 11.42
C PRO A 124 7.44 1.82 12.90
N ILE A 125 6.27 2.35 13.28
CA ILE A 125 5.95 2.69 14.67
C ILE A 125 5.96 1.48 15.61
N PHE A 126 5.52 0.31 15.15
CA PHE A 126 5.54 -0.90 15.96
C PHE A 126 6.97 -1.32 16.28
N VAL A 127 7.85 -1.29 15.27
CA VAL A 127 9.28 -1.60 15.45
C VAL A 127 9.95 -0.59 16.39
N PHE A 128 9.57 0.68 16.33
CA PHE A 128 10.07 1.70 17.26
C PHE A 128 9.59 1.46 18.70
N ASN A 129 8.32 1.11 18.90
CA ASN A 129 7.82 0.81 20.24
C ASN A 129 8.47 -0.46 20.82
N GLU A 130 8.64 -1.50 20.00
CA GLU A 130 9.39 -2.72 20.38
C GLU A 130 10.83 -2.40 20.79
N PHE A 131 11.47 -1.46 20.08
CA PHE A 131 12.81 -0.97 20.46
C PHE A 131 12.82 -0.32 21.84
N ILE A 132 11.90 0.62 22.11
CA ILE A 132 11.84 1.33 23.38
C ILE A 132 11.60 0.36 24.53
N GLU A 133 10.62 -0.55 24.39
CA GLU A 133 10.31 -1.56 25.41
C GLU A 133 11.52 -2.45 25.73
N LEU A 134 12.17 -3.00 24.70
CA LEU A 134 13.36 -3.84 24.88
C LEU A 134 14.55 -3.09 25.48
N ALA A 135 14.71 -1.82 25.12
CA ALA A 135 15.77 -0.96 25.61
C ALA A 135 15.56 -0.61 27.09
N GLU A 136 14.35 -0.18 27.46
CA GLU A 136 13.96 0.11 28.85
C GLU A 136 14.09 -1.13 29.72
N ASP A 137 13.54 -2.27 29.29
CA ASP A 137 13.62 -3.53 30.04
C ASP A 137 15.07 -3.95 30.29
N HIS A 138 15.94 -3.82 29.29
CA HIS A 138 17.35 -4.18 29.43
C HIS A 138 18.10 -3.24 30.38
N ILE A 139 17.93 -1.93 30.22
CA ILE A 139 18.59 -0.93 31.05
C ILE A 139 18.13 -1.07 32.51
N ASN A 140 16.82 -1.18 32.75
CA ASN A 140 16.26 -1.32 34.10
C ASN A 140 16.69 -2.63 34.78
N ALA A 141 16.69 -3.75 34.04
CA ALA A 141 17.11 -5.04 34.59
C ALA A 141 18.59 -5.06 35.01
N THR A 142 19.42 -4.20 34.42
CA THR A 142 20.86 -4.15 34.72
C THR A 142 21.18 -3.11 35.80
N LEU A 143 20.46 -1.99 35.85
CA LEU A 143 20.64 -0.97 36.89
C LEU A 143 20.18 -1.43 38.29
N ASP A 144 19.30 -2.42 38.35
CA ASP A 144 18.92 -3.09 39.60
C ASP A 144 20.00 -4.07 40.12
N ASP A 145 21.08 -4.30 39.37
CA ASP A 145 22.24 -5.09 39.78
C ASP A 145 23.32 -4.21 40.43
N GLU A 146 23.75 -4.54 41.65
CA GLU A 146 24.80 -3.78 42.37
C GLU A 146 26.16 -3.81 41.65
N GLU A 147 26.31 -4.65 40.60
CA GLU A 147 27.49 -4.78 39.75
C GLU A 147 27.34 -4.16 38.34
N ASP A 148 26.37 -3.26 38.09
CA ASP A 148 26.23 -2.59 36.77
C ASP A 148 27.57 -1.93 36.35
N PRO A 149 28.17 -2.33 35.21
CA PRO A 149 29.42 -1.74 34.73
C PRO A 149 29.28 -0.32 34.19
N TYR A 150 28.07 0.23 34.08
CA TYR A 150 27.77 1.54 33.53
C TYR A 150 27.43 2.57 34.61
N SER A 151 27.82 3.84 34.39
CA SER A 151 27.61 4.90 35.39
C SER A 151 26.21 5.52 35.38
N ASP A 152 25.51 5.47 34.25
CA ASP A 152 24.13 5.92 34.08
C ASP A 152 23.46 5.25 32.85
N GLU A 153 22.15 5.48 32.71
CA GLU A 153 21.34 4.98 31.59
C GLU A 153 21.91 5.37 30.21
N TYR A 154 22.45 6.58 30.08
CA TYR A 154 22.97 7.07 28.81
C TYR A 154 24.27 6.36 28.41
N GLU A 155 25.18 6.16 29.37
CA GLU A 155 26.39 5.38 29.14
C GLU A 155 26.07 3.92 28.83
N HIS A 156 25.10 3.33 29.55
CA HIS A 156 24.58 1.99 29.26
C HIS A 156 24.09 1.92 27.82
N PHE A 157 23.18 2.81 27.43
CA PHE A 157 22.62 2.89 26.09
C PHE A 157 23.69 3.00 24.99
N GLU A 158 24.70 3.85 25.21
CA GLU A 158 25.73 4.11 24.22
C GLU A 158 26.74 2.97 24.05
N LYS A 159 27.13 2.32 25.16
CA LYS A 159 28.27 1.39 25.18
C LYS A 159 27.89 -0.08 25.32
N CYS A 160 26.67 -0.39 25.73
CA CYS A 160 26.26 -1.77 25.92
C CYS A 160 26.22 -2.53 24.57
N PRO A 161 26.90 -3.69 24.46
CA PRO A 161 26.87 -4.50 23.23
C PRO A 161 25.45 -4.87 22.78
N PHE A 162 24.56 -5.18 23.74
CA PHE A 162 23.17 -5.47 23.44
C PHE A 162 22.46 -4.26 22.83
N MET A 163 22.66 -3.06 23.41
CA MET A 163 22.05 -1.83 22.89
C MET A 163 22.58 -1.45 21.52
N ILE A 164 23.88 -1.65 21.26
CA ILE A 164 24.47 -1.45 19.92
C ILE A 164 23.84 -2.41 18.90
N GLU A 165 23.71 -3.70 19.24
CA GLU A 165 23.08 -4.69 18.37
C GLU A 165 21.61 -4.37 18.12
N LEU A 166 20.86 -4.02 19.16
CA LEU A 166 19.44 -3.67 19.09
C LEU A 166 19.23 -2.46 18.18
N ARG A 167 20.02 -1.39 18.34
CA ARG A 167 19.99 -0.21 17.44
C ARG A 167 20.28 -0.59 15.99
N SER A 168 21.30 -1.43 15.75
CA SER A 168 21.63 -1.90 14.39
C SER A 168 20.46 -2.64 13.76
N ARG A 169 19.85 -3.59 14.48
CA ARG A 169 18.72 -4.38 13.99
C ARG A 169 17.53 -3.52 13.61
N VAL A 170 17.23 -2.48 14.38
CA VAL A 170 16.12 -1.58 14.07
C VAL A 170 16.44 -0.70 12.87
N CYS A 171 17.67 -0.17 12.78
CA CYS A 171 18.12 0.57 11.60
C CYS A 171 18.02 -0.27 10.32
N ASP A 172 18.38 -1.55 10.39
CA ASP A 172 18.22 -2.49 9.27
C ASP A 172 16.75 -2.68 8.89
N LYS A 173 15.86 -2.91 9.86
CA LYS A 173 14.40 -2.96 9.62
C LYS A 173 13.87 -1.65 8.98
N MET A 174 14.38 -0.49 9.38
CA MET A 174 13.98 0.79 8.75
C MET A 174 14.45 0.87 7.29
N ASN A 175 15.60 0.29 6.95
CA ASN A 175 16.06 0.21 5.56
C ASN A 175 15.16 -0.69 4.71
N ASP A 176 14.70 -1.81 5.27
CA ASP A 176 13.73 -2.67 4.59
C ASP A 176 12.42 -1.93 4.30
N PHE A 177 11.94 -1.11 5.23
CA PHE A 177 10.77 -0.27 4.99
C PHE A 177 10.99 0.75 3.86
N ASP A 178 12.15 1.38 3.80
CA ASP A 178 12.45 2.33 2.71
C ASP A 178 12.40 1.64 1.35
N VAL A 179 12.93 0.40 1.24
CA VAL A 179 12.85 -0.41 0.02
C VAL A 179 11.39 -0.70 -0.35
N ILE A 180 10.57 -1.12 0.61
CA ILE A 180 9.13 -1.37 0.39
C ILE A 180 8.41 -0.10 -0.10
N PHE A 181 8.72 1.05 0.50
CA PHE A 181 8.10 2.32 0.12
C PHE A 181 8.57 2.83 -1.25
N ASP A 182 9.85 2.59 -1.61
CA ASP A 182 10.34 2.86 -2.96
C ASP A 182 9.66 1.99 -4.00
N ASP A 183 9.55 0.69 -3.74
CA ASP A 183 8.90 -0.28 -4.61
C ASP A 183 7.41 0.06 -4.81
N LEU A 184 6.71 0.39 -3.72
CA LEU A 184 5.31 0.84 -3.77
C LEU A 184 5.16 2.11 -4.64
N ALA A 185 6.01 3.10 -4.43
CA ALA A 185 5.96 4.35 -5.18
C ALA A 185 6.24 4.14 -6.68
N GLU A 186 7.18 3.27 -7.02
CA GLU A 186 7.53 2.98 -8.41
C GLU A 186 6.41 2.18 -9.11
N SER A 187 5.87 1.17 -8.45
CA SER A 187 4.72 0.40 -8.93
C SER A 187 3.52 1.31 -9.22
N ILE A 188 3.25 2.26 -8.33
CA ILE A 188 2.19 3.26 -8.53
C ILE A 188 2.44 4.10 -9.78
N LYS A 189 3.67 4.59 -10.00
CA LYS A 189 4.02 5.35 -11.21
C LYS A 189 3.76 4.54 -12.47
N ILE A 190 4.13 3.26 -12.49
CA ILE A 190 3.88 2.37 -13.64
C ILE A 190 2.37 2.29 -13.94
N VAL A 191 1.53 2.16 -12.91
CA VAL A 191 0.07 2.07 -13.08
C VAL A 191 -0.53 3.36 -13.64
N ILE A 192 -0.11 4.52 -13.12
CA ILE A 192 -0.74 5.81 -13.45
C ILE A 192 -0.25 6.47 -14.75
N THR A 193 0.93 6.09 -15.27
CA THR A 193 1.57 6.71 -16.45
C THR A 193 1.08 6.11 -17.76
#